data_AF-A0A7K8W2S6-F1
#
_entry.id   AF-A0A7K8W2S6-F1
#
_cell.length_a   1.000
_cell.length_b   1.000
_cell.length_c   1.000
_cell.angle_alpha   90.00
_cell.angle_beta   90.00
_cell.angle_gamma   90.00
#
_symmetry.space_group_name_H-M   'P 1'
#
loop_
_entity.id
_entity.type
_entity.pdbx_description
1 polymer ?
#
loop_
_entity_poly.entity_id
_entity_poly.type
_entity_poly.pdbx_seq_one_letter_code
_entity_poly.pdbx_strand_id
1 'polypeptide(L)'
;QVLRVKTNNEEQVKQLQLLESLEHLQLDFWINPSAPAIPVDVRIPAASVQSVKAFLESHGIEYSILIEDLQDVLDQEKQEMAKAAQRERSAGFDFGTYHTLEDV
;
A
#
# COMPACT_ATOMS: atom_id res chain seq x y z
N GLN A 1 1.00 5.39 -4.92
CA GLN A 1 2.28 5.12 -4.25
C GLN A 1 2.01 4.50 -2.89
N VAL A 2 2.82 3.51 -2.50
CA VAL A 2 2.89 3.00 -1.13
C VAL A 2 4.22 3.42 -0.53
N LEU A 3 4.17 4.11 0.61
CA LEU A 3 5.35 4.55 1.34
C LEU A 3 5.54 3.70 2.59
N ARG A 4 6.79 3.33 2.86
CA ARG A 4 7.24 2.83 4.15
C ARG A 4 7.86 3.96 4.94
N VAL A 5 7.28 4.27 6.08
CA VAL A 5 7.65 5.36 6.97
C VAL A 5 8.33 4.78 8.21
N LYS A 6 9.39 5.44 8.67
CA LYS A 6 10.12 5.08 9.90
C LYS A 6 9.95 6.18 10.93
N THR A 7 9.33 5.83 12.06
CA THR A 7 9.25 6.72 13.22
C THR A 7 10.38 6.43 14.18
N ASN A 8 11.04 7.47 14.69
CA ASN A 8 12.15 7.37 15.64
C ASN A 8 11.74 7.68 17.08
N ASN A 9 10.59 8.33 17.29
CA ASN A 9 10.09 8.72 18.62
C ASN A 9 8.56 8.70 18.67
N GLU A 10 8.00 8.81 19.89
CA GLU A 10 6.54 8.80 20.09
C GLU A 10 5.83 10.01 19.47
N GLU A 11 6.51 11.15 19.36
CA GLU A 11 5.94 12.35 18.75
C GLU A 11 5.63 12.09 17.26
N GLN A 12 6.57 11.48 16.53
CA GLN A 12 6.38 11.10 15.14
C GLN A 12 5.27 10.06 14.97
N VAL A 13 5.11 9.13 15.91
CA VAL A 13 3.97 8.19 15.91
C VAL A 13 2.65 8.96 16.05
N LYS A 14 2.56 9.91 16.96
CA LYS A 14 1.37 10.76 17.14
C LYS A 14 1.08 11.61 15.90
N GLN A 15 2.11 12.13 15.23
CA GLN A 15 1.92 12.88 13.98
C GLN A 15 1.34 12.00 12.86
N LEU A 16 1.77 10.74 12.75
CA LEU A 16 1.18 9.81 11.79
C LEU A 16 -0.26 9.43 12.14
N GLN A 17 -0.58 9.25 13.43
CA GLN A 17 -1.94 9.02 13.89
C GLN A 17 -2.85 10.23 13.62
N LEU A 18 -2.33 11.46 13.75
CA LEU A 18 -3.04 12.66 13.34
C LEU A 18 -3.28 12.66 11.84
N LEU A 19 -2.28 12.32 11.03
CA LEU A 19 -2.41 12.23 9.58
C LEU A 19 -3.44 11.17 9.16
N GLU A 20 -3.50 10.04 9.85
CA GLU A 20 -4.52 8.99 9.68
C GLU A 20 -5.93 9.51 9.96
N SER A 21 -6.10 10.39 10.95
CA SER A 21 -7.41 10.96 11.29
C SER A 21 -7.97 11.93 10.22
N LEU A 22 -7.15 12.33 9.25
CA LEU A 22 -7.55 13.24 8.18
C LEU A 22 -8.24 12.49 7.04
N GLU A 23 -9.54 12.21 7.21
CA GLU A 23 -10.35 11.43 6.25
C GLU A 23 -10.31 11.98 4.81
N HIS A 24 -10.18 13.30 4.64
CA HIS A 24 -10.13 13.95 3.32
C HIS A 24 -8.91 13.55 2.48
N LEU A 25 -7.84 13.04 3.11
CA LEU A 25 -6.64 12.56 2.41
C LEU A 25 -6.82 11.14 1.87
N GLN A 26 -7.83 10.40 2.34
CA GLN A 26 -8.15 9.03 1.94
C GLN A 26 -6.94 8.10 1.97
N LEU A 27 -6.13 8.24 3.03
CA LEU A 27 -4.97 7.38 3.26
C LEU A 27 -5.43 6.00 3.72
N ASP A 28 -4.71 4.98 3.27
CA ASP A 28 -5.00 3.59 3.61
C ASP A 28 -3.74 2.98 4.22
N PHE A 29 -3.78 2.72 5.52
CA PHE A 29 -2.64 2.20 6.28
C PHE A 29 -2.66 0.66 6.23
N TRP A 30 -1.66 0.09 5.57
CA TRP A 30 -1.44 -1.36 5.51
C TRP A 30 -0.79 -1.87 6.79
N ILE A 31 0.10 -1.07 7.38
CA ILE A 31 0.66 -1.29 8.71
C ILE A 31 0.48 -0.02 9.51
N ASN A 32 -0.29 -0.09 10.60
CA ASN A 32 -0.67 1.07 11.40
C ASN A 32 0.48 1.60 12.27
N PRO A 33 0.53 2.92 12.50
CA PRO A 33 1.46 3.54 13.44
C PRO A 33 1.16 3.10 14.87
N SER A 34 2.01 2.23 15.43
CA SER A 34 1.82 1.63 16.75
C SER A 34 2.88 2.06 17.77
N ALA A 35 4.16 1.96 17.42
CA ALA A 35 5.26 2.36 18.31
C ALA A 35 6.48 2.86 17.51
N PRO A 36 7.41 3.59 18.15
CA PRO A 36 8.66 4.00 17.53
C PRO A 36 9.47 2.79 17.04
N ALA A 37 10.29 3.01 16.02
CA ALA A 37 11.10 2.01 15.31
C ALA A 37 10.30 0.86 14.63
N ILE A 38 8.97 0.87 14.68
CA ILE A 38 8.12 -0.04 13.90
C ILE A 38 7.82 0.62 12.55
N PRO A 39 8.04 -0.08 11.41
CA PRO A 39 7.71 0.46 10.10
C PRO A 39 6.21 0.63 9.95
N VAL A 40 5.82 1.72 9.29
CA VAL A 40 4.43 2.04 8.95
C VAL A 40 4.33 2.04 7.43
N ASP A 41 3.40 1.26 6.88
CA ASP A 41 3.19 1.18 5.43
C ASP A 41 1.84 1.81 5.10
N VAL A 42 1.85 2.82 4.22
CA VAL A 42 0.67 3.59 3.86
C VAL A 42 0.53 3.72 2.35
N ARG A 43 -0.63 3.37 1.83
CA ARG A 43 -1.07 3.64 0.46
C ARG A 43 -1.62 5.06 0.39
N ILE A 44 -1.03 5.85 -0.50
CA ILE A 44 -1.37 7.25 -0.69
C ILE A 44 -2.01 7.44 -2.08
N PRO A 45 -3.22 8.01 -2.16
CA PRO A 45 -3.83 8.40 -3.43
C PRO A 45 -2.95 9.39 -4.19
N ALA A 46 -2.89 9.29 -5.52
CA ALA A 46 -2.02 10.12 -6.36
C ALA A 46 -2.20 11.63 -6.11
N ALA A 47 -3.43 12.08 -5.86
CA ALA A 47 -3.76 13.48 -5.56
C ALA A 47 -3.12 13.99 -4.25
N SER A 48 -2.88 13.12 -3.28
CA SER A 48 -2.41 13.47 -1.94
C SER A 48 -0.91 13.21 -1.74
N VAL A 49 -0.21 12.58 -2.70
CA VAL A 49 1.20 12.15 -2.55
C VAL A 49 2.10 13.32 -2.20
N GLN A 50 1.98 14.45 -2.89
CA GLN A 50 2.84 15.61 -2.65
C GLN A 50 2.61 16.21 -1.26
N SER A 51 1.35 16.38 -0.86
CA SER A 51 0.99 16.91 0.46
C SER A 51 1.50 16.02 1.59
N VAL A 52 1.38 14.70 1.44
CA VAL A 52 1.86 13.75 2.45
C VAL A 52 3.39 13.72 2.52
N LYS A 53 4.10 13.74 1.38
CA LYS A 53 5.56 13.81 1.38
C LYS A 53 6.07 15.09 2.04
N ALA A 54 5.48 16.23 1.71
CA ALA A 54 5.81 17.50 2.34
C ALA A 54 5.56 17.47 3.86
N PHE A 55 4.46 16.85 4.32
CA PHE A 55 4.16 16.66 5.74
C PHE A 55 5.21 15.78 6.44
N LEU A 56 5.62 14.68 5.83
CA LEU A 56 6.65 13.80 6.39
C LEU A 56 7.99 14.54 6.50
N GLU A 57 8.38 15.27 5.45
CA GLU A 57 9.61 16.06 5.39
C GLU A 57 9.63 17.20 6.42
N SER A 58 8.50 17.90 6.59
CA SER A 58 8.41 19.01 7.56
C SER A 58 8.54 18.54 9.01
N HIS A 59 8.17 17.29 9.30
CA HIS A 59 8.30 16.67 10.63
C HIS A 59 9.58 15.84 10.77
N GLY A 60 10.47 15.86 9.77
CA GLY A 60 11.72 15.10 9.78
C GLY A 60 11.50 13.58 9.87
N ILE A 61 10.39 13.10 9.30
CA ILE A 61 10.04 11.68 9.30
C ILE A 61 10.61 11.05 8.03
N GLU A 62 11.47 10.06 8.22
CA GLU A 62 12.09 9.34 7.11
C GLU A 62 11.07 8.40 6.44
N TYR A 63 11.09 8.37 5.11
CA TYR A 63 10.27 7.47 4.32
C TYR A 63 11.03 6.92 3.11
N SER A 64 10.56 5.78 2.62
CA SER A 64 11.02 5.14 1.39
C SER A 64 9.81 4.73 0.57
N ILE A 65 9.93 4.79 -0.76
CA ILE A 65 8.89 4.33 -1.68
C ILE A 65 8.98 2.80 -1.74
N LEU A 66 7.94 2.10 -1.29
CA LEU A 66 7.85 0.64 -1.36
C LEU A 66 7.25 0.19 -2.70
N ILE A 67 6.20 0.89 -3.14
CA ILE A 67 5.54 0.66 -4.43
C ILE A 67 5.35 2.01 -5.11
N GLU A 68 5.97 2.18 -6.28
CA GLU A 68 5.86 3.41 -7.06
C GLU A 68 4.44 3.57 -7.63
N ASP A 69 3.97 2.59 -8.39
CA ASP A 69 2.59 2.56 -8.85
C ASP A 69 1.90 1.26 -8.43
N LEU A 70 0.84 1.40 -7.65
CA LEU A 70 0.01 0.25 -7.25
C LEU A 70 -0.86 -0.21 -8.42
N GLN A 71 -1.21 0.69 -9.34
CA GLN A 71 -2.03 0.37 -10.50
C GLN A 71 -1.28 -0.58 -11.44
N ASP A 72 0.01 -0.32 -11.69
CA ASP A 72 0.85 -1.20 -12.51
C ASP A 72 0.95 -2.62 -11.94
N VAL A 73 1.11 -2.75 -10.62
CA VAL A 73 1.12 -4.05 -9.94
C VAL A 73 -0.22 -4.76 -10.11
N LEU A 74 -1.34 -4.06 -9.90
CA LEU A 74 -2.68 -4.64 -10.05
C LEU A 74 -2.99 -5.04 -11.50
N ASP A 75 -2.51 -4.27 -12.48
CA ASP A 75 -2.72 -4.57 -13.88
C ASP A 75 -1.89 -5.77 -14.34
N GLN A 76 -0.68 -5.93 -13.81
CA GLN A 76 0.11 -7.14 -14.01
C GLN A 76 -0.59 -8.37 -13.43
N GLU A 77 -1.05 -8.31 -12.18
CA GLU A 77 -1.78 -9.40 -11.52
C GLU A 77 -3.03 -9.82 -12.33
N LYS A 78 -3.83 -8.85 -12.79
CA LYS A 78 -5.01 -9.13 -13.63
C LYS A 78 -4.64 -9.82 -14.96
N GLN A 79 -3.54 -9.42 -15.59
CA GLN A 79 -3.08 -10.06 -16.82
C GLN A 79 -2.65 -11.51 -16.55
N GLU A 80 -2.02 -11.79 -15.41
CA GLU A 80 -1.62 -13.15 -15.04
C GLU A 80 -2.82 -14.04 -14.75
N MET A 81 -3.82 -13.53 -14.02
CA MET A 81 -5.09 -14.23 -13.82
C MET A 81 -5.78 -14.57 -15.16
N ALA A 82 -5.83 -13.63 -16.10
CA ALA A 82 -6.44 -13.87 -17.42
C ALA A 82 -5.69 -14.96 -18.21
N LYS A 83 -4.34 -14.98 -18.13
CA LYS A 83 -3.51 -16.02 -18.76
C LYS A 83 -3.65 -17.38 -18.07
N ALA A 84 -3.86 -17.40 -16.75
CA ALA A 84 -4.10 -18.62 -15.97
C ALA A 84 -5.44 -19.24 -16.34
N ALA A 85 -6.52 -18.46 -16.29
CA ALA A 85 -7.87 -18.90 -16.65
C ALA A 85 -7.93 -19.47 -18.08
N GLN A 86 -7.14 -18.93 -19.02
CA GLN A 86 -7.05 -19.50 -20.37
C GLN A 86 -6.37 -20.89 -20.40
N ARG A 87 -5.36 -21.13 -19.54
CA ARG A 87 -4.62 -22.39 -19.45
C ARG A 87 -5.44 -23.48 -18.76
N GLU A 88 -6.13 -23.15 -17.68
CA GLU A 88 -6.90 -24.10 -16.86
C GLU A 88 -8.04 -24.77 -17.61
N ARG A 89 -8.60 -24.10 -18.64
CA ARG A 89 -9.57 -24.70 -19.58
C ARG A 89 -9.10 -26.01 -20.22
N SER A 90 -7.80 -26.27 -20.22
CA SER A 90 -7.18 -27.47 -20.81
C SER A 90 -6.37 -28.33 -19.83
N ALA A 91 -6.10 -27.85 -18.61
CA ALA A 91 -5.11 -28.44 -17.71
C ALA A 91 -5.60 -28.70 -16.27
N GLY A 92 -6.87 -28.38 -15.95
CA GLY A 92 -7.40 -28.47 -14.58
C GLY A 92 -7.11 -27.22 -13.75
N PHE A 93 -7.46 -27.24 -12.46
CA PHE A 93 -7.35 -26.11 -11.54
C PHE A 93 -5.89 -25.88 -11.09
N ASP A 94 -5.41 -24.64 -11.19
CA ASP A 94 -4.08 -24.16 -10.83
C ASP A 94 -4.11 -23.44 -9.49
N PHE A 95 -3.64 -24.12 -8.44
CA PHE A 95 -3.54 -23.56 -7.08
C PHE A 95 -2.46 -22.47 -6.95
N GLY A 96 -1.62 -22.28 -7.97
CA GLY A 96 -0.56 -21.26 -7.98
C GLY A 96 -1.02 -19.87 -8.43
N THR A 97 -2.30 -19.71 -8.78
CA THR A 97 -2.85 -18.45 -9.30
C THR A 97 -4.06 -17.98 -8.50
N TYR A 98 -4.31 -16.68 -8.53
CA TYR A 98 -5.53 -16.12 -7.94
C TYR A 98 -6.76 -16.46 -8.79
N HIS A 99 -7.86 -16.74 -8.10
CA HIS A 99 -9.15 -17.15 -8.66
C HIS A 99 -10.26 -16.19 -8.24
N THR A 100 -11.34 -16.14 -9.02
CA THR A 100 -12.52 -15.39 -8.60
C THR A 100 -13.29 -16.15 -7.53
N LEU A 101 -14.18 -15.47 -6.81
CA LEU A 101 -15.01 -16.12 -5.78
C LEU A 101 -15.94 -17.20 -6.36
N GLU A 102 -16.35 -17.07 -7.62
CA GLU A 102 -17.21 -18.06 -8.30
C GLU A 102 -16.44 -19.34 -8.65
N ASP A 103 -15.10 -19.27 -8.73
CA ASP A 103 -14.24 -20.39 -9.09
C ASP A 103 -13.84 -21.26 -7.86
N VAL A 104 -14.11 -20.81 -6.62
CA VAL A 104 -13.67 -21.46 -5.36
C VAL A 104 -14.80 -22.03 -4.49
#